data_AF-A0AAW0X7K0-F1
#
_entry.id   AF-A0AAW0X7K0-F1
#
_cell.length_a   1.000
_cell.length_b   1.000
_cell.length_c   1.000
_cell.angle_alpha   90.00
_cell.angle_beta   90.00
_cell.angle_gamma   90.00
#
_symmetry.space_group_name_H-M   'P 1'
#
loop_
_entity.id
_entity.type
_entity.pdbx_description
1 polymer ?
#
loop_
_entity_poly.entity_id
_entity_poly.type
_entity_poly.pdbx_seq_one_letter_code
_entity_poly.pdbx_strand_id
1 'polypeptide(L)'
;MKNEDLEALWLEDGGSLNDAFIYDAISRLCKLSRLCLFNFTVGAKLGQAVKKLLHLERLFVLPAPSEDGNISTQHGNMLAVTETMRHVDELVWAIRFQDIQTIGEVDHIQMCPTKAKMYTGFTSNDAPDVNLWTLQRLETIVKRHLPRTKVRIMKLDTTAASRLAMSTL
;
A
#
# COMPACT_ATOMS: atom_id res chain seq x y z
N MET A 1 -2.98 33.33 -12.26
CA MET A 1 -3.77 32.12 -11.94
C MET A 1 -3.63 31.86 -10.46
N LYS A 2 -4.74 31.87 -9.71
CA LYS A 2 -4.72 31.44 -8.30
C LYS A 2 -4.36 29.96 -8.32
N ASN A 3 -3.31 29.60 -7.61
CA ASN A 3 -2.87 28.21 -7.45
C ASN A 3 -3.99 27.53 -6.66
N GLU A 4 -4.88 26.82 -7.35
CA GLU A 4 -5.86 25.95 -6.69
C GLU A 4 -5.05 24.85 -6.03
N ASP A 5 -4.97 24.88 -4.71
CA ASP A 5 -4.22 23.91 -3.96
C ASP A 5 -4.92 22.55 -4.05
N LEU A 6 -4.26 21.60 -4.71
CA LEU A 6 -4.83 20.28 -4.91
C LEU A 6 -4.95 19.53 -3.58
N GLU A 7 -6.17 19.35 -3.10
CA GLU A 7 -6.46 18.64 -1.83
C GLU A 7 -6.67 17.14 -2.02
N ALA A 8 -7.17 16.72 -3.18
CA ALA A 8 -7.44 15.32 -3.48
C ALA A 8 -6.80 14.93 -4.81
N LEU A 9 -6.10 13.80 -4.82
CA LEU A 9 -5.47 13.25 -6.00
C LEU A 9 -5.80 11.77 -6.12
N TRP A 10 -6.21 11.40 -7.31
CA TRP A 10 -6.48 10.03 -7.69
C TRP A 10 -5.67 9.73 -8.94
N LEU A 11 -4.87 8.67 -8.87
CA LEU A 11 -4.13 8.15 -10.01
C LEU A 11 -4.47 6.69 -10.24
N GLU A 12 -4.76 6.35 -11.50
CA GLU A 12 -4.99 4.98 -11.98
C GLU A 12 -3.89 4.54 -12.93
N ASP A 13 -3.88 3.24 -13.23
CA ASP A 13 -3.01 2.64 -14.24
C ASP A 13 -1.52 2.97 -14.06
N GLY A 14 -1.08 2.96 -12.79
CA GLY A 14 0.35 2.94 -12.46
C GLY A 14 1.01 1.61 -12.84
N GLY A 15 2.19 1.34 -12.27
CA GLY A 15 2.82 0.04 -12.39
C GLY A 15 3.96 0.01 -13.40
N SER A 16 4.39 1.19 -13.87
CA SER A 16 5.52 1.34 -14.78
C SER A 16 6.80 1.74 -14.05
N LEU A 17 7.94 1.61 -14.71
CA LEU A 17 9.23 2.12 -14.21
C LEU A 17 9.20 3.63 -13.87
N ASN A 18 8.21 4.37 -14.37
CA ASN A 18 8.05 5.80 -14.15
C ASN A 18 7.36 6.17 -12.82
N ASP A 19 6.86 5.19 -12.05
CA ASP A 19 6.19 5.44 -10.77
C ASP A 19 7.08 6.26 -9.80
N ALA A 20 8.41 6.13 -9.91
CA ALA A 20 9.36 6.92 -9.15
C ALA A 20 9.24 8.43 -9.40
N PHE A 21 9.05 8.85 -10.65
CA PHE A 21 8.87 10.25 -11.00
C PHE A 21 7.51 10.77 -10.51
N ILE A 22 6.49 9.91 -10.57
CA ILE A 22 5.16 10.21 -10.06
C ILE A 22 5.23 10.44 -8.54
N TYR A 23 5.94 9.60 -7.79
CA TYR A 23 6.14 9.80 -6.35
C TYR A 23 6.88 11.08 -6.02
N ASP A 24 7.90 11.46 -6.80
CA ASP A 24 8.58 12.74 -6.60
C ASP A 24 7.63 13.92 -6.81
N ALA A 25 6.81 13.87 -7.87
CA ALA A 25 5.81 14.89 -8.17
C ALA A 25 4.75 14.99 -7.07
N ILE A 26 4.18 13.84 -6.65
CA ILE A 26 3.21 13.77 -5.55
C ILE A 26 3.79 14.40 -4.30
N SER A 27 5.06 14.12 -3.98
CA SER A 27 5.70 14.60 -2.74
C SER A 27 5.82 16.12 -2.62
N ARG A 28 5.56 16.87 -3.71
CA ARG A 28 5.54 18.33 -3.76
C ARG A 28 4.15 18.93 -3.51
N LEU A 29 3.11 18.09 -3.44
CA LEU A 29 1.72 18.50 -3.23
C LEU A 29 1.44 18.69 -1.74
N CYS A 30 2.01 19.72 -1.13
CA CYS A 30 2.01 19.89 0.32
C CYS A 30 0.61 20.02 0.94
N LYS A 31 -0.42 20.43 0.19
CA LYS A 31 -1.80 20.58 0.70
C LYS A 31 -2.69 19.36 0.43
N LEU A 32 -2.12 18.28 -0.10
CA LEU A 32 -2.87 17.07 -0.41
C LEU A 32 -3.32 16.39 0.88
N SER A 33 -4.64 16.28 1.07
CA SER A 33 -5.29 15.61 2.21
C SER A 33 -5.77 14.20 1.86
N ARG A 34 -6.06 13.93 0.58
CA ARG A 34 -6.53 12.62 0.11
C ARG A 34 -5.71 12.14 -1.08
N LEU A 35 -5.16 10.93 -0.98
CA LEU A 35 -4.41 10.28 -2.05
C LEU A 35 -4.95 8.88 -2.32
N CYS A 36 -5.32 8.61 -3.58
CA CYS A 36 -5.68 7.29 -4.05
C CYS A 36 -4.74 6.85 -5.16
N LEU A 37 -4.11 5.68 -4.99
CA LEU A 37 -3.17 5.11 -5.94
C LEU A 37 -3.65 3.72 -6.36
N PHE A 38 -4.01 3.57 -7.63
CA PHE A 38 -4.44 2.29 -8.19
C PHE A 38 -3.41 1.75 -9.19
N ASN A 39 -3.07 0.48 -9.00
CA ASN A 39 -2.11 -0.26 -9.80
C ASN A 39 -0.67 0.30 -9.74
N PHE A 40 -0.25 0.93 -8.64
CA PHE A 40 1.10 1.50 -8.50
C PHE A 40 2.10 0.56 -7.82
N THR A 41 3.38 0.62 -8.22
CA THR A 41 4.46 -0.15 -7.57
C THR A 41 4.77 0.35 -6.16
N VAL A 42 4.44 -0.44 -5.14
CA VAL A 42 4.61 -0.01 -3.75
C VAL A 42 6.01 -0.36 -3.26
N GLY A 43 6.67 0.58 -2.57
CA GLY A 43 8.00 0.41 -2.02
C GLY A 43 8.50 1.65 -1.29
N ALA A 44 9.80 1.67 -0.99
CA ALA A 44 10.42 2.74 -0.21
C ALA A 44 10.19 4.15 -0.78
N LYS A 45 10.09 4.29 -2.12
CA LYS A 45 9.84 5.59 -2.77
C LYS A 45 8.44 6.14 -2.46
N LEU A 46 7.42 5.30 -2.46
CA LEU A 46 6.07 5.71 -2.03
C LEU A 46 6.08 6.16 -0.57
N GLY A 47 6.73 5.39 0.31
CA GLY A 47 6.86 5.77 1.72
C GLY A 47 7.59 7.11 1.91
N GLN A 48 8.66 7.36 1.15
CA GLN A 48 9.37 8.64 1.16
C GLN A 48 8.51 9.81 0.66
N ALA A 49 7.68 9.59 -0.37
CA ALA A 49 6.77 10.60 -0.87
C ALA A 49 5.69 10.94 0.16
N VAL A 50 5.04 9.92 0.72
CA VAL A 50 3.97 10.12 1.72
C VAL A 50 4.52 10.76 2.99
N LYS A 51 5.74 10.44 3.42
CA LYS A 51 6.40 11.10 4.56
C LYS A 51 6.46 12.64 4.42
N LYS A 52 6.50 13.18 3.20
CA LYS A 52 6.54 14.63 2.95
C LYS A 52 5.15 15.28 2.89
N LEU A 53 4.08 14.49 2.77
CA LEU A 53 2.70 14.97 2.69
C LEU A 53 2.11 15.19 4.08
N LEU A 54 2.57 16.24 4.77
CA LEU A 54 2.23 16.49 6.18
C LEU A 54 0.74 16.71 6.45
N HIS A 55 -0.04 17.05 5.42
CA HIS A 55 -1.48 17.26 5.50
C HIS A 55 -2.30 16.05 5.04
N LEU A 56 -1.65 14.93 4.71
CA LEU A 56 -2.35 13.75 4.20
C LEU A 56 -3.12 13.05 5.33
N GLU A 57 -4.44 13.11 5.24
CA GLU A 57 -5.36 12.48 6.18
C GLU A 57 -5.71 11.06 5.74
N ARG A 58 -5.91 10.84 4.43
CA ARG A 58 -6.38 9.55 3.90
C ARG A 58 -5.53 9.06 2.75
N LEU A 59 -5.13 7.80 2.86
CA LEU A 59 -4.40 7.10 1.80
C LEU A 59 -5.11 5.81 1.42
N PHE A 60 -5.41 5.68 0.14
CA PHE A 60 -5.88 4.44 -0.48
C PHE A 60 -4.81 3.90 -1.43
N VAL A 61 -4.45 2.63 -1.27
CA VAL A 61 -3.48 1.98 -2.14
C VAL A 61 -4.01 0.63 -2.63
N LEU A 62 -4.10 0.48 -3.95
CA LEU A 62 -4.17 -0.81 -4.63
C LEU A 62 -2.83 -1.01 -5.37
N PRO A 63 -1.91 -1.85 -4.84
CA PRO A 63 -0.59 -2.07 -5.45
C PRO A 63 -0.70 -2.64 -6.85
N ALA A 64 0.23 -2.37 -7.77
CA ALA A 64 0.28 -3.01 -9.10
C ALA A 64 0.28 -4.56 -9.00
N PRO A 65 -0.32 -5.29 -9.95
CA PRO A 65 0.03 -6.69 -10.13
C PRO A 65 1.53 -6.75 -10.49
N SER A 66 2.28 -7.69 -9.93
CA SER A 66 3.72 -7.78 -10.23
C SER A 66 3.92 -8.28 -11.66
N GLU A 67 4.59 -7.48 -12.51
CA GLU A 67 4.98 -7.89 -13.87
C GLU A 67 5.93 -9.10 -13.86
N ASP A 68 6.77 -9.22 -12.82
CA ASP A 68 7.69 -10.34 -12.59
C ASP A 68 7.04 -11.56 -11.89
N GLY A 69 5.72 -11.57 -11.71
CA GLY A 69 4.99 -12.66 -11.05
C GLY A 69 5.18 -12.75 -9.52
N ASN A 70 5.86 -11.79 -8.90
CA ASN A 70 6.19 -11.82 -7.47
C ASN A 70 5.32 -10.86 -6.65
N ILE A 71 3.99 -11.04 -6.73
CA ILE A 71 2.96 -10.30 -5.96
C ILE A 71 3.28 -10.22 -4.46
N SER A 72 3.92 -11.28 -3.95
CA SER A 72 4.37 -11.40 -2.57
C SER A 72 5.30 -10.25 -2.12
N THR A 73 6.10 -9.71 -3.04
CA THR A 73 7.01 -8.58 -2.78
C THR A 73 6.24 -7.27 -2.61
N GLN A 74 5.20 -7.04 -3.41
CA GLN A 74 4.39 -5.82 -3.32
C GLN A 74 3.63 -5.76 -1.98
N HIS A 75 3.08 -6.89 -1.52
CA HIS A 75 2.47 -6.98 -0.20
C HIS A 75 3.51 -6.87 0.92
N GLY A 76 4.71 -7.45 0.75
CA GLY A 76 5.83 -7.26 1.68
C GLY A 76 6.25 -5.80 1.85
N ASN A 77 6.23 -5.03 0.76
CA ASN A 77 6.56 -3.61 0.76
C ASN A 77 5.53 -2.74 1.51
N MET A 78 4.29 -3.22 1.68
CA MET A 78 3.26 -2.54 2.47
C MET A 78 3.79 -2.16 3.86
N LEU A 79 4.48 -3.09 4.53
CA LEU A 79 4.98 -2.86 5.90
C LEU A 79 5.99 -1.71 5.93
N ALA A 80 6.96 -1.72 5.01
CA ALA A 80 7.95 -0.65 4.88
C ALA A 80 7.31 0.71 4.59
N VAL A 81 6.23 0.71 3.80
CA VAL A 81 5.47 1.92 3.49
C VAL A 81 4.70 2.41 4.72
N THR A 82 4.04 1.52 5.47
CA THR A 82 3.28 1.87 6.68
C THR A 82 4.13 2.53 7.76
N GLU A 83 5.41 2.17 7.88
CA GLU A 83 6.34 2.80 8.84
C GLU A 83 6.49 4.31 8.65
N THR A 84 6.28 4.80 7.42
CA THR A 84 6.44 6.21 7.05
C THR A 84 5.18 7.05 7.23
N MET A 85 4.04 6.41 7.57
CA MET A 85 2.69 6.98 7.49
C MET A 85 2.08 7.33 8.85
N ARG A 86 2.89 7.56 9.89
CA ARG A 86 2.41 7.80 11.26
C ARG A 86 1.51 9.04 11.42
N HIS A 87 1.51 9.93 10.44
CA HIS A 87 0.71 11.16 10.42
C HIS A 87 -0.62 10.99 9.65
N VAL A 88 -0.84 9.85 9.00
CA VAL A 88 -2.05 9.57 8.21
C VAL A 88 -3.14 9.05 9.15
N ASP A 89 -4.36 9.58 9.02
CA ASP A 89 -5.50 9.22 9.88
C ASP A 89 -6.20 7.95 9.40
N GLU A 90 -6.30 7.72 8.09
CA GLU A 90 -6.89 6.51 7.51
C GLU A 90 -6.02 5.90 6.42
N LEU A 91 -5.71 4.60 6.57
CA LEU A 91 -5.05 3.79 5.55
C LEU A 91 -6.02 2.70 5.09
N VAL A 92 -6.35 2.72 3.80
CA VAL A 92 -7.05 1.63 3.13
C VAL A 92 -6.07 0.92 2.21
N TRP A 93 -5.78 -0.33 2.52
CA TRP A 93 -4.93 -1.17 1.70
C TRP A 93 -5.77 -2.22 0.99
N ALA A 94 -5.82 -2.13 -0.33
CA ALA A 94 -6.57 -3.03 -1.17
C ALA A 94 -5.73 -4.23 -1.61
N ILE A 95 -6.36 -5.39 -1.66
CA ILE A 95 -5.80 -6.66 -2.12
C ILE A 95 -6.77 -7.21 -3.17
N ARG A 96 -6.25 -7.63 -4.33
CA ARG A 96 -7.11 -8.22 -5.37
C ARG A 96 -7.55 -9.61 -4.96
N PHE A 97 -8.76 -10.01 -5.33
CA PHE A 97 -9.22 -11.38 -5.09
C PHE A 97 -8.30 -12.44 -5.68
N GLN A 98 -7.70 -12.18 -6.84
CA GLN A 98 -6.75 -13.11 -7.47
C GLN A 98 -5.44 -13.32 -6.68
N ASP A 99 -5.12 -12.40 -5.76
CA ASP A 99 -3.93 -12.48 -4.90
C ASP A 99 -4.24 -13.22 -3.59
N ILE A 100 -5.51 -13.59 -3.36
CA ILE A 100 -6.00 -14.23 -2.14
C ILE A 100 -6.15 -15.73 -2.34
N GLN A 101 -5.58 -16.50 -1.41
CA GLN A 101 -5.78 -17.94 -1.30
C GLN A 101 -6.67 -18.25 -0.09
N THR A 102 -7.84 -18.85 -0.32
CA THR A 102 -8.74 -19.29 0.75
C THR A 102 -8.42 -20.74 1.14
N ILE A 103 -8.06 -20.97 2.40
CA ILE A 103 -7.78 -22.30 2.96
C ILE A 103 -8.67 -22.46 4.20
N GLY A 104 -9.59 -23.43 4.17
CA GLY A 104 -10.49 -23.70 5.29
C GLY A 104 -11.26 -22.46 5.75
N GLU A 105 -11.83 -21.70 4.80
CA GLU A 105 -12.57 -20.43 5.01
C GLU A 105 -11.71 -19.23 5.44
N VAL A 106 -10.41 -19.41 5.64
CA VAL A 106 -9.49 -18.33 6.00
C VAL A 106 -8.77 -17.83 4.76
N ASP A 107 -8.83 -16.52 4.55
CA ASP A 107 -8.14 -15.85 3.44
C ASP A 107 -6.71 -15.52 3.80
N HIS A 108 -5.83 -15.87 2.87
CA HIS A 108 -4.40 -15.67 2.98
C HIS A 108 -3.84 -14.93 1.78
N ILE A 109 -2.71 -14.27 1.99
CA ILE A 109 -1.88 -13.71 0.93
C ILE A 109 -0.45 -14.21 1.04
N GLN A 110 0.22 -14.24 -0.10
CA GLN A 110 1.66 -14.46 -0.15
C GLN A 110 2.41 -13.18 0.24
N MET A 111 3.43 -13.33 1.07
CA MET A 111 4.25 -12.23 1.58
C MET A 111 5.73 -12.58 1.43
N CYS A 112 6.47 -11.75 0.71
CA CYS A 112 7.92 -11.81 0.61
C CYS A 112 8.51 -10.54 1.22
N PRO A 113 9.01 -10.59 2.47
CA PRO A 113 9.67 -9.45 3.08
C PRO A 113 11.03 -9.22 2.43
N THR A 114 11.11 -8.30 1.46
CA THR A 114 12.32 -8.08 0.65
C THR A 114 13.49 -7.42 1.38
N LYS A 115 13.36 -7.01 2.65
CA LYS A 115 14.49 -6.61 3.52
C LYS A 115 14.12 -6.47 5.00
N ALA A 116 13.21 -7.31 5.48
CA ALA A 116 12.75 -7.25 6.86
C ALA A 116 13.58 -8.15 7.80
N LYS A 117 14.92 -8.05 7.78
CA LYS A 117 15.79 -8.77 8.74
C LYS A 117 15.44 -8.48 10.21
N MET A 118 14.70 -7.40 10.49
CA MET A 118 14.23 -7.04 11.83
C MET A 118 12.85 -7.59 12.20
N TYR A 119 12.03 -8.05 11.25
CA TYR A 119 10.59 -8.24 11.49
C TYR A 119 10.15 -9.68 11.72
N THR A 120 10.99 -10.65 11.37
CA THR A 120 10.60 -12.07 11.40
C THR A 120 11.40 -12.90 12.41
N GLY A 121 12.53 -12.40 12.93
CA GLY A 121 13.43 -13.19 13.77
C GLY A 121 14.24 -14.25 13.01
N PHE A 122 14.21 -14.23 11.66
CA PHE A 122 14.93 -15.19 10.83
C PHE A 122 16.26 -14.63 10.32
N THR A 123 17.32 -15.43 10.43
CA THR A 123 18.71 -15.10 10.11
C THR A 123 19.05 -15.38 8.65
N SER A 124 19.14 -14.31 7.85
CA SER A 124 20.01 -14.02 6.69
C SER A 124 20.49 -15.06 5.66
N ASN A 125 20.13 -16.34 5.71
CA ASN A 125 20.67 -17.35 4.79
C ASN A 125 19.64 -18.13 3.97
N ASP A 126 18.36 -17.88 4.16
CA ASP A 126 17.32 -18.52 3.35
C ASP A 126 16.91 -17.60 2.21
N ALA A 127 16.59 -18.18 1.05
CA ALA A 127 15.97 -17.50 -0.08
C ALA A 127 14.76 -16.66 0.42
N PRO A 128 14.24 -15.68 -0.34
CA PRO A 128 13.04 -14.95 0.09
C PRO A 128 11.88 -15.93 0.28
N ASP A 129 11.69 -16.43 1.50
CA ASP A 129 10.66 -17.40 1.82
C ASP A 129 9.33 -16.67 1.71
N VAL A 130 8.58 -17.03 0.66
CA VAL A 130 7.21 -16.58 0.47
C VAL A 130 6.39 -17.18 1.61
N ASN A 131 6.00 -16.33 2.54
CA ASN A 131 5.19 -16.72 3.69
C ASN A 131 3.71 -16.53 3.37
N LEU A 132 2.87 -17.44 3.85
CA LEU A 132 1.43 -17.34 3.74
C LEU A 132 0.86 -16.65 4.99
N TRP A 133 0.27 -15.46 4.85
CA TRP A 133 -0.25 -14.68 5.97
C TRP A 133 -1.76 -14.51 5.86
N THR A 134 -2.47 -14.69 6.96
CA THR A 134 -3.90 -14.34 7.02
C THR A 134 -4.09 -12.84 6.93
N LEU A 135 -5.19 -12.39 6.34
CA LEU A 135 -5.53 -10.95 6.28
C LEU A 135 -5.66 -10.34 7.68
N GLN A 136 -6.19 -11.10 8.64
CA GLN A 136 -6.30 -10.67 10.04
C GLN A 136 -4.93 -10.43 10.69
N ARG A 137 -3.95 -11.31 10.43
CA ARG A 137 -2.57 -11.15 10.91
C ARG A 137 -1.95 -9.89 10.31
N LEU A 138 -2.16 -9.67 9.01
CA LEU A 138 -1.67 -8.48 8.31
C LEU A 138 -2.20 -7.20 8.96
N GLU A 139 -3.52 -7.10 9.14
CA GLU A 139 -4.16 -5.94 9.75
C GLU A 139 -3.65 -5.69 11.18
N THR A 140 -3.47 -6.76 11.96
CA THR A 140 -2.93 -6.68 13.32
C THR A 140 -1.52 -6.11 13.35
N ILE A 141 -0.65 -6.55 12.43
CA ILE A 141 0.73 -6.06 12.34
C ILE A 141 0.75 -4.60 11.92
N VAL A 142 -0.04 -4.21 10.92
CA VAL A 142 -0.10 -2.80 10.48
C VAL A 142 -0.64 -1.89 11.58
N LYS A 143 -1.71 -2.30 12.28
CA LYS A 143 -2.26 -1.54 13.42
C LYS A 143 -1.24 -1.35 14.55
N ARG A 144 -0.34 -2.31 14.79
CA ARG A 144 0.75 -2.13 15.77
C ARG A 144 1.74 -1.05 15.36
N HIS A 145 2.00 -0.88 14.05
CA HIS A 145 2.89 0.15 13.53
C HIS A 145 2.24 1.53 13.46
N LEU A 146 0.91 1.53 13.26
CA LEU A 146 0.09 2.72 13.08
C LEU A 146 -1.05 2.75 14.11
N PRO A 147 -0.76 2.86 15.43
CA PRO A 147 -1.76 2.72 16.48
C PRO A 147 -2.81 3.83 16.49
N ARG A 148 -2.53 4.97 15.85
CA ARG A 148 -3.44 6.12 15.74
C ARG A 148 -4.18 6.18 14.40
N THR A 149 -3.78 5.35 13.43
CA THR A 149 -4.37 5.33 12.09
C THR A 149 -5.47 4.29 12.04
N LYS A 150 -6.61 4.64 11.45
CA LYS A 150 -7.65 3.69 11.09
C LYS A 150 -7.16 2.87 9.90
N VAL A 151 -6.82 1.61 10.14
CA VAL A 151 -6.35 0.67 9.12
C VAL A 151 -7.50 -0.21 8.64
N ARG A 152 -7.67 -0.32 7.32
CA ARG A 152 -8.62 -1.23 6.68
C ARG A 152 -7.91 -2.01 5.58
N ILE A 153 -7.95 -3.34 5.67
CA ILE A 153 -7.54 -4.22 4.58
C ILE A 153 -8.80 -4.60 3.81
N MET A 154 -8.84 -4.27 2.51
CA MET A 154 -10.02 -4.45 1.68
C MET A 154 -9.76 -5.44 0.56
N LYS A 155 -10.68 -6.39 0.39
CA LYS A 155 -10.67 -7.32 -0.75
C LYS A 155 -11.38 -6.64 -1.91
N LEU A 156 -10.73 -6.60 -3.06
CA LEU A 156 -11.21 -5.87 -4.22
C LEU A 156 -11.35 -6.79 -5.41
N ASP A 157 -12.56 -6.79 -5.98
CA ASP A 157 -12.79 -7.36 -7.30
C ASP A 157 -12.22 -6.39 -8.33
N THR A 158 -11.57 -6.94 -9.36
CA THR A 158 -11.02 -6.19 -10.49
C THR A 158 -12.05 -5.26 -11.12
N THR A 159 -13.35 -5.61 -11.08
CA THR A 159 -14.46 -4.77 -11.55
C THR A 159 -15.00 -3.75 -10.53
N ALA A 160 -14.63 -3.88 -9.26
CA ALA A 160 -15.08 -3.01 -8.17
C ALA A 160 -14.11 -1.88 -7.84
N ALA A 161 -12.83 -1.98 -8.24
CA ALA A 161 -11.80 -0.97 -7.98
C ALA A 161 -12.22 0.41 -8.53
N SER A 162 -12.70 0.45 -9.77
CA SER A 162 -13.15 1.67 -10.44
C SER A 162 -14.40 2.29 -9.79
N ARG A 163 -15.25 1.48 -9.13
CA ARG A 163 -16.48 1.96 -8.48
C ARG A 163 -16.25 2.46 -7.07
N LEU A 164 -15.39 1.76 -6.31
CA LEU A 164 -15.07 2.11 -4.93
C LEU A 164 -14.40 3.47 -4.84
N ALA A 165 -13.56 3.76 -5.81
CA ALA A 165 -12.80 4.98 -5.86
C ALA A 165 -13.72 6.24 -5.93
N MET A 166 -14.88 6.16 -6.61
CA MET A 166 -15.89 7.25 -6.60
C MET A 166 -16.63 7.42 -5.26
N SER A 167 -16.61 6.42 -4.37
CA SER A 167 -17.30 6.47 -3.07
C SER A 167 -16.41 6.87 -1.89
N THR A 168 -15.09 6.90 -2.09
CA THR A 168 -14.07 7.26 -1.09
C THR A 168 -13.56 8.70 -1.17
N LEU A 169 -13.99 9.45 -2.20
CA LEU A 169 -13.87 10.91 -2.26
C LEU A 169 -14.87 11.57 -1.30
#